data_AF-A0A816SB11-F1
#
_entry.id   AF-A0A816SB11-F1
#
_cell.length_a   1.000
_cell.length_b   1.000
_cell.length_c   1.000
_cell.angle_alpha   90.00
_cell.angle_beta   90.00
_cell.angle_gamma   90.00
#
_symmetry.space_group_name_H-M   'P 1'
#
loop_
_entity.id
_entity.type
_entity.pdbx_description
1 polymer ?
#
loop_
_entity_poly.entity_id
_entity_poly.type
_entity_poly.pdbx_seq_one_letter_code
_entity_poly.pdbx_strand_id
1 'polypeptide(L)'
;MAAAFLNIGSYIFVFLLSSFATLAPQVQANIAVFDDYWTQRQGDALKQTLASFDPYPLNVTNHLNYHVALALDTTESINSTRRELSQARRGRKMQNRGKCVAHNPIDKCWRCDRDWEKNRKKLAVCALGFGRRTTGGKDGPIYVVTDASDDELISPRPGTLRHAVTRDGPLWIIFARSMVIKLQQELMMTSDKTIDGRGARVYIMGGSGLTLQFVNNVMLFGANDKHEIDKKMQITVAFNHFGKRLEQRMPRVRFGTIHVVNNDYTHWEMYAIGGNMNPTIISHGNRFIAPPNEQAKQITKREYTSYVDWKLWNWQSEGDYFLNGAYFVQSGKPNAWSPKPKNPIPNKFAIRPKPGTMVRKLTMDAGVLGCKQANETGFSMNGVL
;
A
#
# COMPACT_ATOMS: atom_id res chain seq x y z
N MET A 1 24.79 -6.90 98.46
CA MET A 1 25.55 -8.17 98.48
C MET A 1 25.04 -9.02 97.31
N ALA A 2 25.93 -9.81 96.69
CA ALA A 2 25.75 -10.66 95.50
C ALA A 2 26.01 -9.99 94.14
N ALA A 3 27.26 -10.13 93.68
CA ALA A 3 27.64 -10.16 92.27
C ALA A 3 27.45 -11.58 91.73
N ALA A 4 27.10 -11.71 90.44
CA ALA A 4 27.42 -12.89 89.64
C ALA A 4 27.52 -12.49 88.15
N PHE A 5 28.70 -12.74 87.59
CA PHE A 5 29.14 -12.57 86.20
C PHE A 5 28.50 -13.66 85.30
N LEU A 6 28.28 -13.46 83.97
CA LEU A 6 29.15 -13.82 82.83
C LEU A 6 28.20 -13.95 81.59
N ASN A 7 28.52 -13.73 80.30
CA ASN A 7 29.73 -13.21 79.64
C ASN A 7 29.45 -12.90 78.13
N ILE A 8 30.19 -11.87 77.64
CA ILE A 8 30.88 -11.68 76.34
C ILE A 8 30.14 -11.93 75.02
N GLY A 9 30.15 -10.91 74.14
CA GLY A 9 29.95 -11.11 72.70
C GLY A 9 29.62 -9.87 71.85
N SER A 10 30.63 -9.04 71.56
CA SER A 10 30.75 -8.15 70.39
C SER A 10 29.73 -7.02 70.14
N TYR A 11 30.13 -5.82 70.56
CA TYR A 11 29.73 -4.55 69.96
C TYR A 11 30.66 -4.19 68.78
N ILE A 12 30.15 -3.31 67.90
CA ILE A 12 30.86 -2.44 66.93
C ILE A 12 31.23 -3.11 65.59
N PHE A 13 30.48 -2.83 64.51
CA PHE A 13 31.00 -2.11 63.33
C PHE A 13 29.92 -1.85 62.26
N VAL A 14 29.64 -0.56 62.05
CA VAL A 14 29.51 0.12 60.74
C VAL A 14 28.28 -0.15 59.85
N PHE A 15 27.40 0.86 59.86
CA PHE A 15 26.61 1.30 58.72
C PHE A 15 27.50 1.51 57.48
N LEU A 16 27.42 0.61 56.49
CA LEU A 16 27.98 0.81 55.16
C LEU A 16 26.92 0.45 54.10
N LEU A 17 26.48 1.50 53.41
CA LEU A 17 26.17 1.55 51.98
C LEU A 17 25.52 0.31 51.34
N SER A 18 24.22 0.39 51.09
CA SER A 18 23.61 -0.29 49.94
C SER A 18 22.56 0.60 49.27
N SER A 19 23.02 1.74 48.74
CA SER A 19 22.43 2.34 47.56
C SER A 19 22.66 1.39 46.38
N PHE A 20 21.80 0.38 46.23
CA PHE A 20 21.66 -0.34 44.97
C PHE A 20 21.03 0.62 43.96
N ALA A 21 21.89 1.42 43.31
CA ALA A 21 21.56 1.99 42.02
C ALA A 21 21.37 0.81 41.08
N THR A 22 20.12 0.47 40.78
CA THR A 22 19.80 -0.42 39.67
C THR A 22 20.24 0.28 38.39
N LEU A 23 21.46 -0.01 37.95
CA LEU A 23 21.87 0.18 36.57
C LEU A 23 20.99 -0.75 35.74
N ALA A 24 19.79 -0.27 35.38
CA ALA A 24 19.06 -0.84 34.28
C ALA A 24 20.03 -0.81 33.09
N PRO A 25 20.41 -1.96 32.50
CA PRO A 25 21.20 -1.92 31.28
C PRO A 25 20.39 -1.08 30.31
N GLN A 26 20.95 0.04 29.87
CA GLN A 26 20.43 0.73 28.71
C GLN A 26 20.46 -0.31 27.61
N VAL A 27 19.28 -0.82 27.23
CA VAL A 27 19.11 -1.58 26.01
C VAL A 27 19.41 -0.57 24.90
N GLN A 28 20.69 -0.39 24.59
CA GLN A 28 21.09 0.07 23.28
C GLN A 28 20.50 -0.97 22.35
N ALA A 29 19.43 -0.59 21.65
CA ALA A 29 18.97 -1.35 20.51
C ALA A 29 20.21 -1.64 19.67
N ASN A 30 20.53 -2.92 19.47
CA ASN A 30 21.62 -3.32 18.59
C ASN A 30 21.35 -2.65 17.24
N ILE A 31 22.01 -1.52 16.98
CA ILE A 31 22.09 -0.95 15.65
C ILE A 31 22.87 -2.01 14.89
N ALA A 32 22.19 -2.72 13.99
CA ALA A 32 22.84 -3.68 13.12
C ALA A 32 24.05 -2.98 12.50
N VAL A 33 25.25 -3.48 12.77
CA VAL A 33 26.44 -3.06 12.04
C VAL A 33 26.24 -3.60 10.63
N PHE A 34 25.80 -2.72 9.74
CA PHE A 34 25.63 -3.07 8.34
C PHE A 34 26.99 -3.35 7.74
N ASP A 35 27.12 -4.46 7.01
CA ASP A 35 28.28 -4.70 6.17
C ASP A 35 28.32 -3.69 5.01
N ASP A 36 29.42 -3.68 4.26
CA ASP A 36 29.60 -2.76 3.13
C ASP A 36 28.50 -2.91 2.08
N TYR A 37 27.99 -4.14 1.89
CA TYR A 37 26.90 -4.45 0.97
C TYR A 37 25.59 -3.77 1.39
N TRP A 38 25.18 -3.91 2.65
CA TRP A 38 23.98 -3.26 3.18
C TRP A 38 24.11 -1.74 3.21
N THR A 39 25.30 -1.22 3.52
CA THR A 39 25.59 0.22 3.52
C THR A 39 25.47 0.80 2.11
N GLN A 40 26.03 0.14 1.10
CA GLN A 40 25.89 0.55 -0.30
C GLN A 40 24.43 0.54 -0.74
N ARG A 41 23.68 -0.54 -0.42
CA ARG A 41 22.25 -0.63 -0.74
C ARG A 41 21.43 0.47 -0.09
N GLN A 42 21.74 0.82 1.16
CA GLN A 42 21.10 1.95 1.83
C GLN A 42 21.35 3.27 1.09
N GLY A 43 22.60 3.50 0.66
CA GLY A 43 22.97 4.69 -0.12
C GLY A 43 22.24 4.77 -1.47
N ASP A 44 22.19 3.66 -2.21
CA ASP A 44 21.51 3.58 -3.50
C ASP A 44 20.00 3.75 -3.37
N ALA A 45 19.38 3.09 -2.39
CA ALA A 45 17.96 3.23 -2.08
C ALA A 45 17.62 4.69 -1.74
N LEU A 46 18.44 5.33 -0.90
CA LEU A 46 18.26 6.73 -0.54
C LEU A 46 18.36 7.65 -1.77
N LYS A 47 19.38 7.46 -2.61
CA LYS A 47 19.56 8.23 -3.84
C LYS A 47 18.34 8.12 -4.76
N GLN A 48 17.81 6.90 -4.93
CA GLN A 48 16.60 6.67 -5.72
C GLN A 48 15.37 7.33 -5.10
N THR A 49 15.19 7.23 -3.78
CA THR A 49 14.07 7.88 -3.07
C THR A 49 14.12 9.39 -3.27
N LEU A 50 15.28 10.01 -3.12
CA LEU A 50 15.47 11.44 -3.34
C LEU A 50 15.21 11.85 -4.80
N ALA A 51 15.65 11.04 -5.77
CA ALA A 51 15.40 11.28 -7.19
C ALA A 51 13.92 11.09 -7.58
N SER A 52 13.19 10.25 -6.83
CA SER A 52 11.77 9.97 -7.08
C SER A 52 10.83 11.05 -6.51
N PHE A 53 11.32 11.93 -5.64
CA PHE A 53 10.53 13.01 -5.05
C PHE A 53 10.05 13.98 -6.12
N ASP A 54 8.76 14.33 -6.06
CA ASP A 54 8.15 15.33 -6.92
C ASP A 54 7.84 16.60 -6.12
N PRO A 55 8.49 17.75 -6.41
CA PRO A 55 8.25 18.98 -5.67
C PRO A 55 6.87 19.60 -5.94
N TYR A 56 6.11 19.10 -6.92
CA TYR A 56 4.77 19.58 -7.26
C TYR A 56 3.72 18.46 -7.14
N PRO A 57 3.39 18.00 -5.91
CA PRO A 57 2.35 17.00 -5.65
C PRO A 57 1.05 17.22 -6.42
N LEU A 58 0.62 18.48 -6.58
CA LEU A 58 -0.63 18.82 -7.25
C LEU A 58 -0.66 18.42 -8.72
N ASN A 59 0.50 18.47 -9.40
CA ASN A 59 0.58 18.00 -10.79
C ASN A 59 0.37 16.49 -10.87
N VAL A 60 0.92 15.75 -9.90
CA VAL A 60 0.81 14.29 -9.82
C VAL A 60 -0.63 13.86 -9.54
N THR A 61 -1.31 14.51 -8.58
CA THR A 61 -2.70 14.20 -8.25
C THR A 61 -3.66 14.62 -9.38
N ASN A 62 -3.46 15.78 -10.00
CA ASN A 62 -4.26 16.23 -11.15
C ASN A 62 -4.08 15.30 -12.35
N HIS A 63 -2.85 14.85 -12.64
CA HIS A 63 -2.61 13.88 -13.70
C HIS A 63 -3.40 12.58 -13.46
N LEU A 64 -3.39 12.05 -12.23
CA LEU A 64 -4.19 10.86 -11.89
C LEU A 64 -5.69 11.13 -12.06
N ASN A 65 -6.21 12.23 -11.50
CA ASN A 65 -7.62 12.59 -11.57
C ASN A 65 -8.11 12.78 -13.02
N TYR A 66 -7.27 13.35 -13.89
CA TYR A 66 -7.53 13.47 -15.33
C TYR A 66 -7.72 12.10 -15.98
N HIS A 67 -6.82 11.15 -15.71
CA HIS A 67 -6.93 9.78 -16.25
C HIS A 67 -8.15 9.03 -15.72
N VAL A 68 -8.52 9.24 -14.45
CA VAL A 68 -9.77 8.70 -13.90
C VAL A 68 -10.98 9.25 -14.66
N ALA A 69 -10.98 10.55 -14.94
CA ALA A 69 -12.07 11.17 -15.69
C ALA A 69 -12.19 10.59 -17.10
N LEU A 70 -11.08 10.52 -17.81
CA LEU A 70 -11.00 9.93 -19.15
C LEU A 70 -11.48 8.46 -19.15
N ALA A 71 -11.08 7.66 -18.16
CA ALA A 71 -11.44 6.25 -18.08
C ALA A 71 -12.95 6.03 -17.90
N LEU A 72 -13.60 6.85 -17.08
CA LEU A 72 -15.06 6.79 -16.86
C LEU A 72 -15.83 7.26 -18.10
N ASP A 73 -15.49 8.41 -18.66
CA ASP A 73 -16.19 8.99 -19.82
C ASP A 73 -16.11 8.04 -21.04
N THR A 74 -14.94 7.43 -21.26
CA THR A 74 -14.74 6.42 -22.32
C THR A 74 -15.46 5.10 -22.03
N THR A 75 -15.83 4.79 -20.79
CA THR A 75 -16.62 3.60 -20.46
C THR A 75 -18.12 3.86 -20.62
N GLU A 76 -18.58 5.05 -20.25
CA GLU A 76 -19.97 5.46 -20.45
C GLU A 76 -20.34 5.57 -21.94
N SER A 77 -19.43 6.07 -22.78
CA SER A 77 -19.62 6.09 -24.24
C SER A 77 -19.72 4.70 -24.86
N ILE A 78 -19.08 3.68 -24.28
CA ILE A 78 -19.23 2.28 -24.72
C ILE A 78 -20.66 1.78 -24.44
N ASN A 79 -21.22 2.12 -23.28
CA ASN A 79 -22.56 1.70 -22.87
C ASN A 79 -23.70 2.52 -23.52
N SER A 80 -23.41 3.68 -24.12
CA SER A 80 -24.43 4.63 -24.61
C SER A 80 -24.66 4.62 -26.12
N THR A 81 -24.10 3.66 -26.88
CA THR A 81 -24.30 3.69 -28.33
C THR A 81 -25.76 3.38 -28.72
N ARG A 82 -26.50 4.43 -29.11
CA ARG A 82 -27.83 4.37 -29.78
C ARG A 82 -27.91 3.31 -30.90
N ARG A 83 -26.78 2.97 -31.52
CA ARG A 83 -26.67 1.91 -32.53
C ARG A 83 -27.02 0.51 -31.98
N GLU A 84 -26.64 0.18 -30.75
CA GLU A 84 -26.95 -1.13 -30.14
C GLU A 84 -28.45 -1.28 -29.86
N LEU A 85 -29.10 -0.23 -29.34
CA LEU A 85 -30.56 -0.19 -29.17
C LEU A 85 -31.32 -0.30 -30.51
N SER A 86 -30.79 0.27 -31.59
CA SER A 86 -31.39 0.15 -32.93
C SER A 86 -31.24 -1.25 -33.54
N GLN A 87 -30.15 -1.97 -33.20
CA GLN A 87 -29.88 -3.33 -33.67
C GLN A 87 -30.65 -4.37 -32.86
N ALA A 88 -30.82 -4.16 -31.54
CA ALA A 88 -31.66 -4.99 -30.68
C ALA A 88 -33.14 -4.95 -31.12
N ARG A 89 -33.64 -3.79 -31.58
CA ARG A 89 -35.00 -3.65 -32.15
C ARG A 89 -35.20 -4.39 -33.47
N ARG A 90 -34.13 -4.81 -34.18
CA ARG A 90 -34.19 -5.51 -35.47
C ARG A 90 -34.00 -7.03 -35.37
N GLY A 91 -34.11 -7.61 -34.17
CA GLY A 91 -34.15 -9.07 -33.98
C GLY A 91 -32.88 -9.84 -34.37
N ARG A 92 -31.77 -9.17 -34.68
CA ARG A 92 -30.49 -9.85 -34.92
C ARG A 92 -29.88 -10.26 -33.58
N LYS A 93 -29.69 -11.56 -33.36
CA LYS A 93 -28.86 -12.10 -32.27
C LYS A 93 -27.45 -11.52 -32.41
N MET A 94 -27.17 -10.46 -31.65
CA MET A 94 -25.83 -9.92 -31.52
C MET A 94 -25.02 -10.97 -30.75
N GLN A 95 -24.01 -11.57 -31.40
CA GLN A 95 -23.00 -12.34 -30.68
C GLN A 95 -22.23 -11.36 -29.79
N ASN A 96 -22.77 -11.10 -28.61
CA ASN A 96 -22.15 -10.24 -27.62
C ASN A 96 -20.99 -11.03 -27.01
N ARG A 97 -19.87 -11.16 -27.75
CA ARG A 97 -18.57 -11.38 -27.13
C ARG A 97 -18.34 -10.13 -26.29
N GLY A 98 -18.81 -10.16 -25.04
CA GLY A 98 -18.86 -9.00 -24.16
C GLY A 98 -17.59 -8.20 -24.29
N LYS A 99 -17.71 -6.95 -24.75
CA LYS A 99 -16.57 -6.04 -24.91
C LYS A 99 -15.90 -5.96 -23.54
N CYS A 100 -14.57 -6.15 -23.47
CA CYS A 100 -13.87 -6.00 -22.21
C CYS A 100 -14.12 -4.59 -21.65
N VAL A 101 -14.52 -4.51 -20.39
CA VAL A 101 -14.80 -3.27 -19.68
C VAL A 101 -13.88 -3.22 -18.48
N ALA A 102 -13.11 -2.14 -18.37
CA ALA A 102 -12.32 -1.79 -17.20
C ALA A 102 -12.61 -0.33 -16.86
N HIS A 103 -12.89 -0.06 -15.59
CA HIS A 103 -13.45 1.23 -15.15
C HIS A 103 -12.40 2.23 -14.66
N ASN A 104 -11.35 1.76 -13.99
CA ASN A 104 -10.25 2.61 -13.55
C ASN A 104 -9.14 2.70 -14.62
N PRO A 105 -8.36 3.79 -14.66
CA PRO A 105 -7.38 4.02 -15.72
C PRO A 105 -6.22 3.01 -15.73
N ILE A 106 -5.83 2.48 -14.57
CA ILE A 106 -4.73 1.52 -14.46
C ILE A 106 -5.14 0.21 -15.15
N ASP A 107 -6.29 -0.34 -14.80
CA ASP A 107 -6.79 -1.57 -15.42
C ASP A 107 -7.11 -1.36 -16.89
N LYS A 108 -7.65 -0.21 -17.27
CA LYS A 108 -7.96 0.10 -18.67
C LYS A 108 -6.73 0.12 -19.58
N CYS A 109 -5.57 0.46 -19.04
CA CYS A 109 -4.30 0.48 -19.78
C CYS A 109 -3.84 -0.92 -20.26
N TRP A 110 -4.15 -1.99 -19.52
CA TRP A 110 -3.65 -3.34 -19.84
C TRP A 110 -4.71 -4.44 -19.86
N ARG A 111 -5.75 -4.40 -19.01
CA ARG A 111 -6.67 -5.53 -18.78
C ARG A 111 -7.48 -5.92 -20.02
N CYS A 112 -7.78 -4.95 -20.88
CA CYS A 112 -8.51 -5.20 -22.12
C CYS A 112 -7.63 -5.53 -23.34
N ASP A 113 -6.32 -5.70 -23.12
CA ASP A 113 -5.42 -6.26 -24.11
C ASP A 113 -5.70 -7.78 -24.24
N ARG A 114 -6.13 -8.23 -25.42
CA ARG A 114 -6.43 -9.65 -25.66
C ARG A 114 -5.17 -10.52 -25.61
N ASP A 115 -4.02 -9.93 -25.88
CA ASP A 115 -2.71 -10.58 -25.84
C ASP A 115 -1.93 -10.20 -24.59
N TRP A 116 -2.61 -9.83 -23.48
CA TRP A 116 -1.94 -9.44 -22.24
C TRP A 116 -0.92 -10.48 -21.75
N GLU A 117 -1.14 -11.77 -22.03
CA GLU A 117 -0.22 -12.86 -21.68
C GLU A 117 1.11 -12.76 -22.44
N LYS A 118 1.07 -12.34 -23.71
CA LYS A 118 2.27 -12.06 -24.53
C LYS A 118 2.85 -10.69 -24.17
N ASN A 119 1.99 -9.76 -23.77
CA ASN A 119 2.31 -8.37 -23.44
C ASN A 119 2.38 -8.12 -21.93
N ARG A 120 2.79 -9.11 -21.11
CA ARG A 120 2.73 -9.03 -19.64
C ARG A 120 3.34 -7.75 -19.08
N LYS A 121 4.50 -7.38 -19.62
CA LYS A 121 5.29 -6.23 -19.21
C LYS A 121 4.64 -4.87 -19.50
N LYS A 122 3.57 -4.81 -20.31
CA LYS A 122 2.78 -3.59 -20.53
C LYS A 122 2.26 -3.00 -19.22
N LEU A 123 1.98 -3.85 -18.22
CA LEU A 123 1.54 -3.40 -16.90
C LEU A 123 2.50 -2.36 -16.26
N ALA A 124 3.81 -2.47 -16.53
CA ALA A 124 4.81 -1.58 -15.95
C ALA A 124 4.70 -0.11 -16.40
N VAL A 125 3.94 0.20 -17.46
CA VAL A 125 3.72 1.58 -17.91
C VAL A 125 2.32 2.11 -17.56
N CYS A 126 1.53 1.30 -16.85
CA CYS A 126 0.15 1.65 -16.46
C CYS A 126 0.06 2.30 -15.08
N ALA A 127 1.15 2.34 -14.32
CA ALA A 127 1.18 2.95 -13.00
C ALA A 127 0.92 4.46 -13.07
N LEU A 128 0.13 4.97 -12.13
CA LEU A 128 -0.18 6.41 -11.98
C LEU A 128 0.18 6.88 -10.56
N GLY A 129 0.05 8.19 -10.33
CA GLY A 129 0.35 8.80 -9.03
C GLY A 129 1.86 8.93 -8.77
N PHE A 130 2.26 8.90 -7.50
CA PHE A 130 3.67 9.05 -7.13
C PHE A 130 4.53 7.85 -7.57
N GLY A 131 3.94 6.65 -7.68
CA GLY A 131 4.59 5.44 -8.18
C GLY A 131 4.67 5.31 -9.71
N ARG A 132 4.27 6.33 -10.49
CA ARG A 132 4.19 6.25 -11.96
C ARG A 132 5.50 5.94 -12.70
N ARG A 133 6.65 6.08 -12.01
CA ARG A 133 7.98 5.80 -12.57
C ARG A 133 8.49 4.39 -12.25
N THR A 134 7.73 3.58 -11.52
CA THR A 134 8.14 2.21 -11.17
C THR A 134 8.14 1.32 -12.41
N THR A 135 9.30 0.77 -12.74
CA THR A 135 9.51 -0.15 -13.87
C THR A 135 9.50 -1.61 -13.45
N GLY A 136 9.88 -1.91 -12.20
CA GLY A 136 10.01 -3.29 -11.71
C GLY A 136 10.99 -4.08 -12.58
N GLY A 137 10.62 -5.32 -12.92
CA GLY A 137 11.44 -6.19 -13.78
C GLY A 137 11.20 -6.04 -15.28
N LYS A 138 10.64 -4.92 -15.74
CA LYS A 138 10.24 -4.70 -17.14
C LYS A 138 11.36 -5.00 -18.14
N ASP A 139 12.56 -4.53 -17.86
CA ASP A 139 13.70 -4.62 -18.79
C ASP A 139 14.45 -5.96 -18.69
N GLY A 140 14.02 -6.85 -17.80
CA GLY A 140 14.62 -8.16 -17.56
C GLY A 140 13.88 -9.33 -18.20
N PRO A 141 14.48 -10.52 -18.32
CA PRO A 141 13.79 -11.68 -18.87
C PRO A 141 12.62 -12.13 -17.98
N ILE A 142 11.74 -12.95 -18.57
CA ILE A 142 10.70 -13.64 -17.81
C ILE A 142 11.34 -14.82 -17.08
N TYR A 143 11.11 -14.91 -15.77
CA TYR A 143 11.46 -16.07 -14.95
C TYR A 143 10.19 -16.80 -14.55
N VAL A 144 10.17 -18.13 -14.70
CA VAL A 144 8.98 -18.95 -14.39
C VAL A 144 9.23 -19.74 -13.10
N VAL A 145 8.43 -19.47 -12.07
CA VAL A 145 8.40 -20.26 -10.84
C VAL A 145 7.65 -21.56 -11.13
N THR A 146 8.35 -22.68 -10.98
CA THR A 146 7.86 -24.05 -11.22
C THR A 146 7.80 -24.88 -9.94
N ASP A 147 8.48 -24.44 -8.88
CA ASP A 147 8.56 -25.09 -7.58
C ASP A 147 8.11 -24.11 -6.48
N ALA A 148 7.21 -24.57 -5.61
CA ALA A 148 6.61 -23.78 -4.54
C ALA A 148 7.36 -23.90 -3.19
N SER A 149 8.37 -24.77 -3.13
CA SER A 149 9.19 -24.99 -1.93
C SER A 149 10.09 -23.79 -1.61
N ASP A 150 10.49 -23.71 -0.34
CA ASP A 150 11.37 -22.68 0.20
C ASP A 150 12.44 -23.29 1.13
N ASP A 151 12.92 -24.48 0.77
CA ASP A 151 13.70 -25.34 1.68
C ASP A 151 15.20 -24.99 1.72
N GLU A 152 15.72 -24.31 0.69
CA GLU A 152 17.11 -23.88 0.61
C GLU A 152 17.22 -22.35 0.69
N LEU A 153 17.60 -21.83 1.86
CA LEU A 153 17.60 -20.39 2.13
C LEU A 153 18.88 -19.67 1.70
N ILE A 154 20.03 -20.35 1.77
CA ILE A 154 21.35 -19.79 1.46
C ILE A 154 21.62 -19.85 -0.06
N SER A 155 21.30 -20.99 -0.67
CA SER A 155 21.50 -21.23 -2.10
C SER A 155 20.19 -21.70 -2.74
N PRO A 156 19.20 -20.81 -2.88
CA PRO A 156 17.87 -21.21 -3.32
C PRO A 156 17.89 -21.85 -4.72
N ARG A 157 17.15 -22.95 -4.88
CA ARG A 157 17.14 -23.73 -6.12
C ARG A 157 16.47 -22.97 -7.29
N PRO A 158 17.03 -23.02 -8.52
CA PRO A 158 16.33 -22.54 -9.71
C PRO A 158 14.94 -23.17 -9.84
N GLY A 159 13.97 -22.39 -10.30
CA GLY A 159 12.55 -22.75 -10.32
C GLY A 159 11.76 -22.30 -9.09
N THR A 160 12.41 -21.94 -7.97
CA THR A 160 11.73 -21.40 -6.77
C THR A 160 11.55 -19.89 -6.84
N LEU A 161 10.63 -19.36 -6.01
CA LEU A 161 10.43 -17.91 -5.84
C LEU A 161 11.64 -17.24 -5.17
N ARG A 162 12.24 -17.87 -4.13
CA ARG A 162 13.42 -17.32 -3.44
C ARG A 162 14.63 -17.16 -4.35
N HIS A 163 14.85 -18.13 -5.24
CA HIS A 163 15.90 -17.98 -6.23
C HIS A 163 15.66 -16.77 -7.13
N ALA A 164 14.43 -16.62 -7.65
CA ALA A 164 14.07 -15.54 -8.57
C ALA A 164 14.27 -14.14 -7.97
N VAL A 165 13.76 -13.90 -6.75
CA VAL A 165 13.76 -12.56 -6.16
C VAL A 165 15.12 -12.13 -5.63
N THR A 166 16.05 -13.07 -5.42
CA THR A 166 17.41 -12.81 -4.92
C THR A 166 18.44 -12.63 -6.03
N ARG A 167 18.09 -12.86 -7.31
CA ARG A 167 19.01 -12.62 -8.43
C ARG A 167 19.29 -11.14 -8.63
N ASP A 168 20.50 -10.83 -9.10
CA ASP A 168 20.84 -9.50 -9.56
C ASP A 168 20.18 -9.19 -10.91
N GLY A 169 19.99 -7.89 -11.17
CA GLY A 169 19.38 -7.39 -12.41
C GLY A 169 17.86 -7.59 -12.47
N PRO A 170 17.23 -7.06 -13.54
CA PRO A 170 15.78 -7.06 -13.64
C PRO A 170 15.21 -8.47 -13.90
N LEU A 171 14.08 -8.82 -13.27
CA LEU A 171 13.33 -10.05 -13.59
C LEU A 171 11.80 -9.86 -13.51
N TRP A 172 11.10 -10.36 -14.54
CA TRP A 172 9.65 -10.48 -14.55
C TRP A 172 9.23 -11.90 -14.17
N ILE A 173 8.88 -12.10 -12.92
CA ILE A 173 8.63 -13.40 -12.31
C ILE A 173 7.16 -13.79 -12.49
N ILE A 174 6.91 -14.91 -13.17
CA ILE A 174 5.57 -15.50 -13.36
C ILE A 174 5.50 -16.88 -12.73
N PHE A 175 4.32 -17.49 -12.72
CA PHE A 175 4.08 -18.80 -12.10
C PHE A 175 3.56 -19.79 -13.13
N ALA A 176 4.18 -20.97 -13.20
CA ALA A 176 3.81 -22.02 -14.16
C ALA A 176 2.41 -22.59 -13.90
N ARG A 177 1.96 -22.58 -12.64
CA ARG A 177 0.67 -23.10 -12.18
C ARG A 177 0.23 -22.42 -10.89
N SER A 178 -1.01 -22.68 -10.50
CA SER A 178 -1.50 -22.27 -9.18
C SER A 178 -0.69 -22.98 -8.08
N MET A 179 -0.32 -22.25 -7.03
CA MET A 179 0.52 -22.80 -5.95
C MET A 179 0.33 -22.06 -4.63
N VAL A 180 0.62 -22.78 -3.55
CA VAL A 180 0.73 -22.23 -2.19
C VAL A 180 2.20 -22.30 -1.78
N ILE A 181 2.80 -21.14 -1.54
CA ILE A 181 4.20 -20.99 -1.13
C ILE A 181 4.22 -20.67 0.36
N LYS A 182 4.81 -21.56 1.15
CA LYS A 182 5.05 -21.33 2.57
C LYS A 182 6.51 -20.93 2.75
N LEU A 183 6.75 -19.64 3.00
CA LEU A 183 8.10 -19.13 3.23
C LEU A 183 8.61 -19.59 4.59
N GLN A 184 9.80 -20.18 4.65
CA GLN A 184 10.42 -20.58 5.92
C GLN A 184 10.99 -19.40 6.69
N GLN A 185 11.47 -18.39 5.97
CA GLN A 185 11.99 -17.13 6.51
C GLN A 185 11.55 -15.95 5.64
N GLU A 186 11.77 -14.75 6.15
CA GLU A 186 11.52 -13.51 5.41
C GLU A 186 12.11 -13.56 4.00
N LEU A 187 11.28 -13.22 3.01
CA LEU A 187 11.71 -13.22 1.61
C LEU A 187 12.28 -11.85 1.25
N MET A 188 13.60 -11.76 1.35
CA MET A 188 14.39 -10.60 0.94
C MET A 188 14.52 -10.53 -0.58
N MET A 189 14.07 -9.43 -1.18
CA MET A 189 14.17 -9.25 -2.64
C MET A 189 15.16 -8.15 -3.02
N THR A 190 15.82 -8.34 -4.16
CA THR A 190 16.66 -7.31 -4.78
C THR A 190 15.82 -6.37 -5.64
N SER A 191 16.44 -5.28 -6.10
CA SER A 191 15.79 -4.29 -6.97
C SER A 191 15.34 -4.89 -8.31
N ASP A 192 14.49 -4.14 -9.01
CA ASP A 192 14.04 -4.44 -10.38
C ASP A 192 13.32 -5.80 -10.52
N LYS A 193 12.47 -6.12 -9.56
CA LYS A 193 11.64 -7.32 -9.59
C LYS A 193 10.18 -6.97 -9.84
N THR A 194 9.51 -7.83 -10.60
CA THR A 194 8.05 -7.87 -10.65
C THR A 194 7.60 -9.30 -10.39
N ILE A 195 6.79 -9.50 -9.35
CA ILE A 195 6.11 -10.78 -9.09
C ILE A 195 4.71 -10.68 -9.69
N ASP A 196 4.49 -11.34 -10.83
CA ASP A 196 3.28 -11.29 -11.64
C ASP A 196 2.50 -12.60 -11.50
N GLY A 197 1.53 -12.62 -10.57
CA GLY A 197 0.63 -13.75 -10.35
C GLY A 197 -0.45 -13.94 -11.43
N ARG A 198 -0.54 -13.09 -12.46
CA ARG A 198 -1.61 -13.21 -13.46
C ARG A 198 -1.51 -14.51 -14.24
N GLY A 199 -2.63 -15.23 -14.35
CA GLY A 199 -2.71 -16.55 -14.97
C GLY A 199 -2.57 -17.73 -13.99
N ALA A 200 -2.32 -17.47 -12.71
CA ALA A 200 -2.25 -18.49 -11.67
C ALA A 200 -2.87 -18.01 -10.34
N ARG A 201 -3.41 -18.92 -9.54
CA ARG A 201 -3.77 -18.63 -8.14
C ARG A 201 -2.54 -18.88 -7.27
N VAL A 202 -1.91 -17.81 -6.82
CA VAL A 202 -0.69 -17.87 -6.00
C VAL A 202 -1.00 -17.36 -4.61
N TYR A 203 -0.80 -18.21 -3.61
CA TYR A 203 -0.93 -17.86 -2.21
C TYR A 203 0.45 -17.94 -1.55
N ILE A 204 0.89 -16.86 -0.90
CA ILE A 204 2.09 -16.87 -0.05
C ILE A 204 1.58 -16.77 1.40
N MET A 205 1.52 -17.89 2.11
CA MET A 205 0.83 -17.96 3.42
C MET A 205 1.32 -19.09 4.31
N GLY A 206 0.98 -19.00 5.60
CA GLY A 206 1.30 -20.03 6.60
C GLY A 206 2.77 -20.09 7.03
N GLY A 207 3.56 -19.08 6.65
CA GLY A 207 4.97 -18.91 6.97
C GLY A 207 5.33 -17.43 7.17
N SER A 208 6.58 -17.05 6.95
CA SER A 208 7.02 -15.65 7.00
C SER A 208 6.48 -14.79 5.86
N GLY A 209 6.69 -13.47 5.95
CA GLY A 209 6.25 -12.50 4.95
C GLY A 209 7.28 -12.17 3.88
N LEU A 210 6.88 -11.29 2.96
CA LEU A 210 7.80 -10.58 2.06
C LEU A 210 8.48 -9.47 2.84
N THR A 211 9.81 -9.43 2.83
CA THR A 211 10.57 -8.35 3.44
C THR A 211 11.26 -7.53 2.36
N LEU A 212 10.93 -6.24 2.38
CA LEU A 212 11.49 -5.20 1.55
C LEU A 212 12.42 -4.37 2.45
N GLN A 213 13.74 -4.57 2.39
CA GLN A 213 14.70 -3.67 3.04
C GLN A 213 15.50 -2.94 1.97
N PHE A 214 15.66 -1.63 2.18
CA PHE A 214 16.37 -0.75 1.23
C PHE A 214 15.76 -0.81 -0.17
N VAL A 215 14.43 -0.94 -0.24
CA VAL A 215 13.62 -0.88 -1.46
C VAL A 215 12.35 -0.05 -1.15
N ASN A 216 11.74 0.54 -2.17
CA ASN A 216 10.58 1.44 -2.02
C ASN A 216 9.24 0.67 -2.06
N ASN A 217 8.24 1.12 -1.26
CA ASN A 217 6.84 0.67 -1.18
C ASN A 217 6.52 -0.60 -0.35
N VAL A 218 6.34 -0.44 0.97
CA VAL A 218 5.61 -1.38 1.86
C VAL A 218 4.46 -0.64 2.55
N MET A 219 3.33 -1.30 2.82
CA MET A 219 2.20 -0.71 3.55
C MET A 219 2.46 -0.61 5.07
N LEU A 220 3.40 0.26 5.44
CA LEU A 220 3.48 1.01 6.70
C LEU A 220 4.36 2.23 6.39
N PHE A 221 3.75 3.42 6.35
CA PHE A 221 4.40 4.61 5.80
C PHE A 221 5.02 5.48 6.89
N GLY A 222 6.34 5.41 6.98
CA GLY A 222 7.15 6.02 8.03
C GLY A 222 7.18 5.14 9.28
N ALA A 223 8.24 4.36 9.42
CA ALA A 223 8.36 3.32 10.45
C ALA A 223 8.68 3.89 11.84
N ASN A 224 9.37 5.03 11.91
CA ASN A 224 9.92 5.56 13.16
C ASN A 224 9.89 7.10 13.19
N ASP A 225 9.40 7.66 14.30
CA ASP A 225 9.20 9.10 14.52
C ASP A 225 10.48 9.95 14.48
N LYS A 226 11.68 9.33 14.50
CA LYS A 226 12.97 10.01 14.40
C LYS A 226 13.50 10.12 12.97
N HIS A 227 12.89 9.44 12.00
CA HIS A 227 13.38 9.39 10.62
C HIS A 227 12.77 10.52 9.78
N GLU A 228 13.24 11.75 9.98
CA GLU A 228 12.72 12.92 9.26
C GLU A 228 12.88 12.87 7.73
N ILE A 229 13.71 11.95 7.23
CA ILE A 229 13.85 11.69 5.80
C ILE A 229 12.52 11.32 5.13
N ASP A 230 11.59 10.75 5.91
CA ASP A 230 10.23 10.43 5.49
C ASP A 230 9.39 11.67 5.16
N LYS A 231 9.86 12.90 5.46
CA LYS A 231 9.24 14.14 4.94
C LYS A 231 9.22 14.19 3.40
N LYS A 232 10.15 13.48 2.75
CA LYS A 232 10.20 13.32 1.28
C LYS A 232 9.42 12.10 0.78
N MET A 233 8.80 11.32 1.66
CA MET A 233 7.96 10.20 1.27
C MET A 233 6.71 10.72 0.54
N GLN A 234 6.40 10.13 -0.61
CA GLN A 234 5.20 10.47 -1.40
C GLN A 234 4.50 9.21 -1.90
N ILE A 235 3.22 9.05 -1.55
CA ILE A 235 2.48 7.81 -1.77
C ILE A 235 1.13 8.08 -2.42
N THR A 236 0.71 7.19 -3.31
CA THR A 236 -0.66 7.14 -3.82
C THR A 236 -1.31 5.84 -3.40
N VAL A 237 -2.45 5.93 -2.72
CA VAL A 237 -3.33 4.80 -2.40
C VAL A 237 -4.58 4.99 -3.24
N ALA A 238 -4.77 4.15 -4.27
CA ALA A 238 -5.85 4.31 -5.23
C ALA A 238 -6.54 3.00 -5.60
N PHE A 239 -7.86 3.08 -5.82
CA PHE A 239 -8.71 2.00 -6.32
C PHE A 239 -8.74 0.73 -5.43
N ASN A 240 -8.50 0.87 -4.13
CA ASN A 240 -8.54 -0.25 -3.19
C ASN A 240 -9.95 -0.44 -2.61
N HIS A 241 -10.27 -1.66 -2.20
CA HIS A 241 -11.38 -1.95 -1.31
C HIS A 241 -10.85 -2.35 0.07
N PHE A 242 -11.09 -1.49 1.05
CA PHE A 242 -10.83 -1.74 2.46
C PHE A 242 -12.11 -2.26 3.11
N GLY A 243 -12.11 -3.58 3.37
CA GLY A 243 -13.27 -4.33 3.83
C GLY A 243 -13.22 -4.72 5.30
N LYS A 244 -14.03 -5.74 5.63
CA LYS A 244 -14.10 -6.32 6.98
C LYS A 244 -12.74 -6.81 7.48
N ARG A 245 -12.62 -6.88 8.82
CA ARG A 245 -11.42 -7.35 9.56
C ARG A 245 -10.24 -6.37 9.52
N LEU A 246 -10.51 -5.10 9.19
CA LEU A 246 -9.54 -4.03 9.26
C LEU A 246 -9.95 -3.08 10.39
N GLU A 247 -9.23 -3.11 11.50
CA GLU A 247 -9.55 -2.27 12.64
C GLU A 247 -9.26 -0.78 12.33
N GLN A 248 -8.09 -0.50 11.74
CA GLN A 248 -7.55 0.85 11.55
C GLN A 248 -6.41 0.93 10.53
N ARG A 249 -5.88 2.15 10.30
CA ARG A 249 -4.62 2.44 9.58
C ARG A 249 -4.65 2.17 8.08
N MET A 250 -5.68 2.68 7.41
CA MET A 250 -5.89 2.55 5.97
C MET A 250 -5.84 3.91 5.24
N PRO A 251 -4.72 4.65 5.25
CA PRO A 251 -3.44 4.35 5.87
C PRO A 251 -3.26 5.02 7.24
N ARG A 252 -2.18 4.66 7.96
CA ARG A 252 -1.58 5.52 8.99
C ARG A 252 -0.25 6.06 8.47
N VAL A 253 -0.06 7.38 8.54
CA VAL A 253 1.08 8.07 7.90
C VAL A 253 1.88 8.92 8.88
N ARG A 254 3.19 8.96 8.68
CA ARG A 254 4.09 9.93 9.31
C ARG A 254 4.81 10.79 8.29
N PHE A 255 5.00 12.07 8.60
CA PHE A 255 5.77 13.05 7.83
C PHE A 255 5.30 13.33 6.39
N GLY A 256 5.45 12.37 5.48
CA GLY A 256 5.35 12.58 4.04
C GLY A 256 3.96 12.99 3.54
N THR A 257 3.84 12.98 2.21
CA THR A 257 2.59 13.30 1.51
C THR A 257 1.91 12.03 1.03
N ILE A 258 0.63 11.88 1.30
CA ILE A 258 -0.19 10.79 0.77
C ILE A 258 -1.40 11.32 0.00
N HIS A 259 -1.63 10.75 -1.17
CA HIS A 259 -2.84 10.92 -1.96
C HIS A 259 -3.70 9.67 -1.86
N VAL A 260 -4.80 9.76 -1.13
CA VAL A 260 -5.78 8.69 -0.94
C VAL A 260 -6.94 8.99 -1.88
N VAL A 261 -7.08 8.24 -2.98
CA VAL A 261 -7.99 8.59 -4.07
C VAL A 261 -8.84 7.43 -4.57
N ASN A 262 -10.14 7.64 -4.68
CA ASN A 262 -11.11 6.67 -5.20
C ASN A 262 -11.02 5.25 -4.60
N ASN A 263 -10.80 5.15 -3.28
CA ASN A 263 -10.85 3.89 -2.53
C ASN A 263 -12.24 3.70 -1.88
N ASP A 264 -12.63 2.45 -1.69
CA ASP A 264 -13.86 2.06 -1.00
C ASP A 264 -13.55 1.61 0.42
N TYR A 265 -14.02 2.34 1.41
CA TYR A 265 -13.83 2.06 2.82
C TYR A 265 -15.13 1.59 3.44
N THR A 266 -15.08 0.41 4.04
CA THR A 266 -16.22 -0.18 4.73
C THR A 266 -15.75 -0.86 6.01
N HIS A 267 -16.59 -0.84 7.05
CA HIS A 267 -16.42 -1.69 8.24
C HIS A 267 -15.09 -1.52 8.99
N TRP A 268 -14.50 -0.32 9.03
CA TRP A 268 -13.41 -0.06 9.98
C TRP A 268 -13.96 -0.07 11.42
N GLU A 269 -13.11 -0.38 12.39
CA GLU A 269 -13.55 -0.55 13.79
C GLU A 269 -13.17 0.64 14.68
N MET A 270 -12.05 1.32 14.38
CA MET A 270 -11.57 2.48 15.15
C MET A 270 -11.49 3.76 14.31
N TYR A 271 -10.72 3.75 13.22
CA TYR A 271 -10.64 4.85 12.26
C TYR A 271 -10.16 4.34 10.90
N ALA A 272 -10.49 5.04 9.82
CA ALA A 272 -9.98 4.67 8.50
C ALA A 272 -8.58 5.26 8.25
N ILE A 273 -8.46 6.59 8.31
CA ILE A 273 -7.25 7.32 7.95
C ILE A 273 -6.63 7.94 9.20
N GLY A 274 -5.34 7.70 9.43
CA GLY A 274 -4.67 8.25 10.60
C GLY A 274 -3.27 8.76 10.33
N GLY A 275 -2.66 9.37 11.34
CA GLY A 275 -1.29 9.82 11.25
C GLY A 275 -0.78 10.57 12.45
N ASN A 276 0.54 10.71 12.50
CA ASN A 276 1.28 11.50 13.49
C ASN A 276 2.52 12.13 12.83
N MET A 277 3.21 13.06 13.49
CA MET A 277 4.39 13.75 12.92
C MET A 277 4.10 14.56 11.64
N ASN A 278 2.99 15.32 11.62
CA ASN A 278 2.64 16.27 10.54
C ASN A 278 2.65 15.70 9.11
N PRO A 279 1.94 14.59 8.83
CA PRO A 279 1.77 14.11 7.47
C PRO A 279 0.80 15.02 6.70
N THR A 280 1.01 15.10 5.39
CA THR A 280 0.06 15.72 4.48
C THR A 280 -0.85 14.66 3.89
N ILE A 281 -2.16 14.79 4.09
CA ILE A 281 -3.18 13.84 3.63
C ILE A 281 -4.12 14.52 2.64
N ILE A 282 -4.17 13.99 1.42
CA ILE A 282 -5.04 14.46 0.34
C ILE A 282 -6.05 13.35 0.06
N SER A 283 -7.27 13.50 0.57
CA SER A 283 -8.38 12.56 0.37
C SER A 283 -9.26 13.05 -0.78
N HIS A 284 -9.34 12.26 -1.86
CA HIS A 284 -10.01 12.64 -3.10
C HIS A 284 -10.99 11.56 -3.57
N GLY A 285 -12.28 11.90 -3.67
CA GLY A 285 -13.26 11.04 -4.33
C GLY A 285 -13.37 9.62 -3.76
N ASN A 286 -13.05 9.41 -2.50
CA ASN A 286 -13.20 8.12 -1.81
C ASN A 286 -14.65 7.90 -1.38
N ARG A 287 -14.98 6.66 -1.06
CA ARG A 287 -16.28 6.30 -0.49
C ARG A 287 -16.08 5.73 0.90
N PHE A 288 -16.81 6.25 1.88
CA PHE A 288 -16.69 5.86 3.28
C PHE A 288 -18.04 5.46 3.84
N ILE A 289 -18.18 4.20 4.25
CA ILE A 289 -19.33 3.73 5.03
C ILE A 289 -18.86 3.51 6.46
N ALA A 290 -19.26 4.41 7.36
CA ALA A 290 -18.92 4.25 8.78
C ALA A 290 -19.57 2.98 9.35
N PRO A 291 -18.93 2.33 10.33
CA PRO A 291 -19.56 1.24 11.07
C PRO A 291 -20.79 1.73 11.84
N PRO A 292 -21.64 0.81 12.35
CA PRO A 292 -22.74 1.16 13.25
C PRO A 292 -22.28 1.81 14.56
N ASN A 293 -21.01 1.63 14.96
CA ASN A 293 -20.45 2.25 16.15
C ASN A 293 -20.35 3.78 16.01
N GLU A 294 -21.05 4.52 16.88
CA GLU A 294 -21.03 5.99 16.93
C GLU A 294 -19.66 6.59 17.27
N GLN A 295 -18.81 5.85 17.99
CA GLN A 295 -17.45 6.31 18.31
C GLN A 295 -16.48 6.20 17.12
N ALA A 296 -16.86 5.49 16.06
CA ALA A 296 -16.04 5.23 14.87
C ALA A 296 -16.57 5.92 13.61
N LYS A 297 -17.46 6.92 13.74
CA LYS A 297 -17.96 7.71 12.61
C LYS A 297 -16.90 8.62 11.99
N GLN A 298 -15.98 9.09 12.82
CA GLN A 298 -14.89 9.93 12.35
C GLN A 298 -13.88 9.11 11.55
N ILE A 299 -13.71 9.46 10.28
CA ILE A 299 -12.78 8.78 9.36
C ILE A 299 -11.33 8.99 9.82
N THR A 300 -11.03 10.19 10.32
CA THR A 300 -9.68 10.69 10.57
C THR A 300 -9.24 10.56 12.03
N LYS A 301 -8.04 10.03 12.29
CA LYS A 301 -7.43 10.01 13.64
C LYS A 301 -6.03 10.62 13.65
N ARG A 302 -5.86 11.73 14.39
CA ARG A 302 -4.52 12.29 14.69
C ARG A 302 -4.02 11.65 15.97
N GLU A 303 -2.94 10.89 15.86
CA GLU A 303 -2.40 10.09 16.97
C GLU A 303 -1.35 10.88 17.76
N TYR A 304 -1.41 10.78 19.09
CA TYR A 304 -0.41 11.32 20.02
C TYR A 304 -0.08 12.81 19.83
N THR A 305 -1.05 13.65 19.43
CA THR A 305 -0.81 15.07 19.15
C THR A 305 -2.01 15.91 19.58
N SER A 306 -1.74 17.08 20.18
CA SER A 306 -2.79 18.00 20.64
C SER A 306 -3.48 18.71 19.47
N TYR A 307 -4.72 19.17 19.68
CA TYR A 307 -5.46 19.96 18.67
C TYR A 307 -4.70 21.21 18.20
N VAL A 308 -3.98 21.87 19.11
CA VAL A 308 -3.24 23.10 18.82
C VAL A 308 -2.16 22.86 17.77
N ASP A 309 -1.53 21.68 17.80
CA ASP A 309 -0.48 21.30 16.87
C ASP A 309 -1.05 20.75 15.57
N TRP A 310 -1.97 19.79 15.65
CA TRP A 310 -2.42 19.10 14.44
C TRP A 310 -3.39 19.92 13.59
N LYS A 311 -4.05 20.96 14.13
CA LYS A 311 -4.90 21.87 13.32
C LYS A 311 -4.13 22.53 12.16
N LEU A 312 -2.80 22.61 12.27
CA LEU A 312 -1.92 23.16 11.24
C LEU A 312 -1.55 22.13 10.15
N TRP A 313 -1.74 20.84 10.41
CA TRP A 313 -1.41 19.78 9.46
C TRP A 313 -2.37 19.80 8.29
N ASN A 314 -1.87 19.54 7.08
CA ASN A 314 -2.67 19.68 5.87
C ASN A 314 -3.42 18.37 5.54
N TRP A 315 -4.64 18.24 6.06
CA TRP A 315 -5.52 17.10 5.82
C TRP A 315 -6.79 17.61 5.13
N GLN A 316 -6.93 17.30 3.85
CA GLN A 316 -7.98 17.82 2.98
C GLN A 316 -8.82 16.68 2.41
N SER A 317 -10.09 16.96 2.17
CA SER A 317 -11.10 16.05 1.61
C SER A 317 -11.86 16.77 0.51
N GLU A 318 -11.78 16.28 -0.73
CA GLU A 318 -12.53 16.80 -1.87
C GLU A 318 -13.25 15.68 -2.63
N GLY A 319 -14.56 15.85 -2.85
CA GLY A 319 -15.36 14.89 -3.64
C GLY A 319 -15.64 13.55 -2.97
N ASP A 320 -15.24 13.36 -1.70
CA ASP A 320 -15.51 12.16 -0.92
C ASP A 320 -17.02 11.95 -0.70
N TYR A 321 -17.44 10.69 -0.66
CA TYR A 321 -18.82 10.28 -0.42
C TYR A 321 -18.97 9.59 0.92
N PHE A 322 -19.63 10.26 1.86
CA PHE A 322 -19.81 9.80 3.23
C PHE A 322 -21.18 9.16 3.43
N LEU A 323 -21.19 8.00 4.08
CA LEU A 323 -22.38 7.19 4.36
C LEU A 323 -22.40 6.75 5.82
N ASN A 324 -23.61 6.49 6.33
CA ASN A 324 -23.85 6.02 7.70
C ASN A 324 -23.26 6.94 8.79
N GLY A 325 -23.32 8.26 8.58
CA GLY A 325 -22.78 9.25 9.51
C GLY A 325 -21.27 9.43 9.45
N ALA A 326 -20.57 8.82 8.48
CA ALA A 326 -19.14 9.05 8.30
C ALA A 326 -18.83 10.55 8.10
N TYR A 327 -17.72 11.03 8.63
CA TYR A 327 -17.25 12.39 8.36
C TYR A 327 -15.73 12.51 8.44
N PHE A 328 -15.20 13.47 7.68
CA PHE A 328 -13.78 13.79 7.62
C PHE A 328 -13.53 15.14 8.31
N VAL A 329 -12.70 15.15 9.35
CA VAL A 329 -12.29 16.41 10.00
C VAL A 329 -11.08 16.96 9.25
N GLN A 330 -11.25 18.06 8.52
CA GLN A 330 -10.16 18.71 7.77
C GLN A 330 -9.30 19.61 8.67
N SER A 331 -8.07 19.88 8.24
CA SER A 331 -7.14 20.79 8.92
C SER A 331 -6.13 21.41 7.95
N GLY A 332 -5.48 22.48 8.38
CA GLY A 332 -4.52 23.22 7.55
C GLY A 332 -5.19 24.14 6.53
N LYS A 333 -4.40 24.60 5.56
CA LYS A 333 -4.84 25.54 4.52
C LYS A 333 -5.16 24.80 3.22
N PRO A 334 -6.31 25.09 2.56
CA PRO A 334 -6.64 24.51 1.26
C PRO A 334 -5.50 24.71 0.25
N ASN A 335 -5.16 23.65 -0.47
CA ASN A 335 -4.10 23.63 -1.49
C ASN A 335 -2.67 24.00 -1.01
N ALA A 336 -2.44 24.18 0.29
CA ALA A 336 -1.11 24.49 0.82
C ALA A 336 -0.16 23.28 0.87
N TRP A 337 -0.57 22.14 0.33
CA TRP A 337 0.20 20.88 0.27
C TRP A 337 1.08 20.78 -0.99
N SER A 338 0.98 21.76 -1.90
CA SER A 338 1.83 21.89 -3.07
C SER A 338 2.25 23.35 -3.24
N PRO A 339 3.50 23.63 -3.66
CA PRO A 339 3.85 24.95 -4.16
C PRO A 339 2.89 25.38 -5.27
N LYS A 340 2.59 26.68 -5.35
CA LYS A 340 1.79 27.22 -6.44
C LYS A 340 2.49 26.91 -7.77
N PRO A 341 1.79 26.32 -8.75
CA PRO A 341 2.37 26.11 -10.07
C PRO A 341 2.73 27.46 -10.69
N LYS A 342 3.83 27.51 -11.46
CA LYS A 342 4.25 28.72 -12.18
C LYS A 342 3.14 29.26 -13.08
N ASN A 343 2.40 28.35 -13.74
CA ASN A 343 1.26 28.66 -14.60
C ASN A 343 0.01 27.93 -14.05
N PRO A 344 -0.75 28.56 -13.12
CA PRO A 344 -1.93 27.92 -12.55
C PRO A 344 -3.03 27.78 -13.60
N ILE A 345 -3.64 26.59 -13.64
CA ILE A 345 -4.83 26.34 -14.46
C ILE A 345 -5.98 27.18 -13.89
N PRO A 346 -6.69 27.98 -14.72
CA PRO A 346 -7.86 28.71 -14.26
C PRO A 346 -8.88 27.78 -13.61
N ASN A 347 -9.56 28.21 -12.54
CA ASN A 347 -10.46 27.36 -11.76
C ASN A 347 -11.56 26.68 -12.61
N LYS A 348 -12.03 27.33 -13.69
CA LYS A 348 -12.99 26.77 -14.65
C LYS A 348 -12.49 25.52 -15.40
N PHE A 349 -11.17 25.33 -15.46
CA PHE A 349 -10.51 24.19 -16.09
C PHE A 349 -9.78 23.32 -15.06
N ALA A 350 -10.03 23.55 -13.76
CA ALA A 350 -9.40 22.78 -12.70
C ALA A 350 -9.79 21.30 -12.83
N ILE A 351 -8.78 20.44 -12.82
CA ILE A 351 -8.98 18.99 -12.82
C ILE A 351 -9.38 18.59 -11.40
N ARG A 352 -10.64 18.21 -11.21
CA ARG A 352 -11.16 17.74 -9.92
C ARG A 352 -11.23 16.22 -9.86
N PRO A 353 -11.12 15.62 -8.68
CA PRO A 353 -11.36 14.20 -8.52
C PRO A 353 -12.80 13.84 -8.90
N LYS A 354 -13.00 12.68 -9.52
CA LYS A 354 -14.35 12.14 -9.74
C LYS A 354 -14.98 11.78 -8.38
N PRO A 355 -16.29 11.99 -8.20
CA PRO A 355 -16.93 11.88 -6.89
C PRO A 355 -16.91 10.45 -6.34
N GLY A 356 -16.92 10.33 -5.02
CA GLY A 356 -16.93 9.06 -4.30
C GLY A 356 -18.10 8.12 -4.65
N THR A 357 -19.17 8.66 -5.23
CA THR A 357 -20.29 7.87 -5.76
C THR A 357 -19.88 6.94 -6.91
N MET A 358 -18.78 7.24 -7.61
CA MET A 358 -18.25 6.41 -8.71
C MET A 358 -17.33 5.28 -8.22
N VAL A 359 -16.94 5.28 -6.95
CA VAL A 359 -15.95 4.34 -6.40
C VAL A 359 -16.36 2.89 -6.63
N ARG A 360 -17.64 2.54 -6.43
CA ARG A 360 -18.12 1.17 -6.67
C ARG A 360 -17.83 0.66 -8.08
N LYS A 361 -17.81 1.53 -9.09
CA LYS A 361 -17.41 1.18 -10.46
C LYS A 361 -15.88 1.08 -10.57
N LEU A 362 -15.17 2.06 -10.02
CA LEU A 362 -13.71 2.15 -10.09
C LEU A 362 -12.99 1.00 -9.37
N THR A 363 -13.58 0.47 -8.30
CA THR A 363 -13.04 -0.62 -7.47
C THR A 363 -13.75 -1.95 -7.65
N MET A 364 -14.60 -2.09 -8.68
CA MET A 364 -15.40 -3.31 -8.92
C MET A 364 -14.54 -4.58 -9.02
N ASP A 365 -13.35 -4.44 -9.59
CA ASP A 365 -12.40 -5.53 -9.82
C ASP A 365 -11.23 -5.50 -8.81
N ALA A 366 -11.39 -4.84 -7.65
CA ALA A 366 -10.35 -4.82 -6.63
C ALA A 366 -10.07 -6.23 -6.09
N GLY A 367 -8.80 -6.55 -5.88
CA GLY A 367 -8.35 -7.88 -5.46
C GLY A 367 -7.64 -8.66 -6.57
N VAL A 368 -7.49 -9.96 -6.37
CA VAL A 368 -6.79 -10.84 -7.32
C VAL A 368 -7.67 -11.09 -8.55
N LEU A 369 -7.07 -11.09 -9.75
CA LEU A 369 -7.79 -11.45 -10.96
C LEU A 369 -8.28 -12.90 -10.87
N GLY A 370 -9.56 -13.13 -11.14
CA GLY A 370 -10.10 -14.48 -11.29
C GLY A 370 -9.40 -15.22 -12.44
N CYS A 371 -8.90 -16.43 -12.17
CA CYS A 371 -8.43 -17.32 -13.23
C CYS A 371 -9.65 -17.96 -13.90
N LYS A 372 -9.79 -17.81 -15.23
CA LYS A 372 -10.68 -18.70 -15.97
C LYS A 372 -10.02 -20.06 -16.03
N GLN A 373 -10.66 -21.07 -15.46
CA GLN A 373 -10.27 -22.46 -15.68
C GLN A 373 -10.31 -22.69 -17.20
N ALA A 374 -9.18 -23.03 -17.81
CA ALA A 374 -9.25 -23.84 -19.02
C ALA A 374 -10.08 -25.06 -18.64
N ASN A 375 -10.99 -25.51 -19.51
CA ASN A 375 -11.84 -26.68 -19.27
C ASN A 375 -10.96 -27.92 -18.99
N GLU A 376 -10.59 -28.10 -17.73
CA GLU A 376 -10.04 -29.33 -17.19
C GLU A 376 -11.13 -29.89 -16.29
N THR A 377 -11.71 -30.98 -16.81
CA THR A 377 -12.70 -31.82 -16.17
C THR A 377 -12.30 -32.17 -14.74
N GLY A 378 -13.18 -31.84 -13.79
CA GLY A 378 -13.29 -32.50 -12.49
C GLY A 378 -12.22 -32.12 -11.46
N PHE A 379 -12.58 -31.27 -10.50
CA PHE A 379 -12.55 -31.61 -9.07
C PHE A 379 -13.27 -30.51 -8.27
N SER A 380 -14.41 -30.87 -7.71
CA SER A 380 -15.13 -30.09 -6.71
C SER A 380 -14.40 -30.24 -5.38
N MET A 381 -14.00 -29.13 -4.76
CA MET A 381 -13.83 -29.08 -3.31
C MET A 381 -14.58 -27.86 -2.77
N ASN A 382 -15.73 -28.17 -2.15
CA ASN A 382 -16.40 -27.33 -1.19
C ASN A 382 -15.46 -27.08 -0.01
N GLY A 383 -15.19 -25.82 0.31
CA GLY A 383 -14.39 -25.44 1.46
C GLY A 383 -14.67 -23.99 1.82
N VAL A 384 -15.55 -23.83 2.80
CA VAL A 384 -15.87 -22.57 3.49
C VAL A 384 -14.62 -22.00 4.13
N LEU A 385 -14.32 -20.72 3.89
CA LEU A 385 -13.62 -19.81 4.80
C LEU A 385 -14.05 -18.35 4.56
#